data_AF-A0A3B8LVV8-F1
#
_entry.id   AF-A0A3B8LVV8-F1
#
_cell.length_a   1.000
_cell.length_b   1.000
_cell.length_c   1.000
_cell.angle_alpha   90.00
_cell.angle_beta   90.00
_cell.angle_gamma   90.00
#
_symmetry.space_group_name_H-M   'P 1'
#
loop_
_entity.id
_entity.type
_entity.pdbx_description
1 polymer ?
#
loop_
_entity_poly.entity_id
_entity_poly.type
_entity_poly.pdbx_seq_one_letter_code
_entity_poly.pdbx_strand_id
1 'polypeptide(L)'
;MDVPNREDLEGLAGFYRLLSRLWVAEIDEMWFEVLSEGSLAEAAEDLGLRLEGPPAEVIEQLAIEYCQLMIGPQGHVPPHQSVWSEGQFQGNPVVSMQQYLDVVGEQIDSTMRDHLGVQLGVMGMVVDELSSSLEDDTRRNDLTELARSFFGDHVAWIDQFLVRAGESTESKFYGRLIAVTREFLAEECREWLEES
;
A
#
# COMPACT_ATOMS: atom_id res chain seq x y z
N MET A 1 -6.02 25.71 4.50
CA MET A 1 -5.23 24.55 4.09
C MET A 1 -4.08 25.11 3.28
N ASP A 2 -2.85 25.03 3.78
CA ASP A 2 -1.69 25.32 2.93
C ASP A 2 -1.72 24.29 1.80
N VAL A 3 -1.51 24.75 0.56
CA VAL A 3 -1.40 23.82 -0.57
C VAL A 3 -0.12 23.01 -0.31
N PRO A 4 -0.18 21.68 -0.16
CA PRO A 4 1.01 20.87 0.03
C PRO A 4 1.98 21.15 -1.13
N ASN A 5 3.25 21.34 -0.80
CA ASN A 5 4.23 21.66 -1.82
C ASN A 5 4.50 20.39 -2.67
N ARG A 6 5.14 20.56 -3.83
CA ARG A 6 5.40 19.44 -4.74
C ARG A 6 6.22 18.32 -4.09
N GLU A 7 7.24 18.67 -3.32
CA GLU A 7 8.16 17.73 -2.68
C GLU A 7 7.41 16.86 -1.65
N ASP A 8 6.48 17.44 -0.89
CA ASP A 8 5.64 16.70 0.06
C ASP A 8 4.78 15.65 -0.67
N LEU A 9 4.16 16.02 -1.80
CA LEU A 9 3.33 15.11 -2.60
C LEU A 9 4.15 14.02 -3.30
N GLU A 10 5.34 14.35 -3.82
CA GLU A 10 6.25 13.37 -4.41
C GLU A 10 6.73 12.35 -3.37
N GLY A 11 7.03 12.81 -2.15
CA GLY A 11 7.34 11.95 -1.01
C GLY A 11 6.19 11.03 -0.63
N LEU A 12 4.98 11.58 -0.54
CA LEU A 12 3.76 10.83 -0.23
C LEU A 12 3.48 9.74 -1.28
N ALA A 13 3.54 10.09 -2.57
CA ALA A 13 3.40 9.15 -3.67
C ALA A 13 4.48 8.06 -3.60
N GLY A 14 5.73 8.43 -3.29
CA GLY A 14 6.83 7.51 -3.07
C GLY A 14 6.57 6.51 -1.95
N PHE A 15 5.98 6.97 -0.85
CA PHE A 15 5.69 6.10 0.29
C PHE A 15 4.55 5.13 0.03
N TYR A 16 3.48 5.56 -0.64
CA TYR A 16 2.43 4.67 -1.15
C TYR A 16 3.01 3.57 -2.06
N ARG A 17 3.93 3.92 -2.96
CA ARG A 17 4.60 2.95 -3.85
C ARG A 17 5.50 1.97 -3.09
N LEU A 18 6.20 2.43 -2.06
CA LEU A 18 7.00 1.56 -1.21
C LEU A 18 6.12 0.51 -0.52
N LEU A 19 5.05 0.96 0.16
CA LEU A 19 4.12 0.05 0.83
C LEU A 19 3.46 -0.90 -0.17
N SER A 20 3.02 -0.40 -1.33
CA SER A 20 2.49 -1.22 -2.43
C SER A 20 3.42 -2.39 -2.76
N ARG A 21 4.71 -2.13 -3.00
CA ARG A 21 5.67 -3.17 -3.34
C ARG A 21 5.88 -4.18 -2.21
N LEU A 22 5.97 -3.73 -0.97
CA LEU A 22 6.19 -4.60 0.19
C LEU A 22 4.98 -5.51 0.47
N TRP A 23 3.78 -5.11 0.06
CA TRP A 23 2.56 -5.89 0.21
C TRP A 23 2.25 -6.80 -0.98
N VAL A 24 2.69 -6.46 -2.20
CA VAL A 24 2.35 -7.22 -3.43
C VAL A 24 3.24 -8.45 -3.63
N ALA A 25 4.49 -8.43 -3.16
CA ALA A 25 5.45 -9.48 -3.46
C ALA A 25 6.46 -9.71 -2.34
N GLU A 26 6.98 -10.93 -2.30
CA GLU A 26 8.08 -11.35 -1.44
C GLU A 26 9.31 -10.45 -1.60
N ILE A 27 10.14 -10.41 -0.56
CA ILE A 27 11.47 -9.78 -0.63
C ILE A 27 12.39 -10.69 -1.43
N ASP A 28 12.95 -10.16 -2.51
CA ASP A 28 13.94 -10.82 -3.37
C ASP A 28 15.35 -10.25 -3.09
N GLU A 29 16.36 -10.73 -3.83
CA GLU A 29 17.75 -10.26 -3.67
C GLU A 29 17.90 -8.75 -3.91
N MET A 30 17.17 -8.22 -4.89
CA MET A 30 17.22 -6.79 -5.23
C MET A 30 16.60 -5.95 -4.11
N TRP A 31 15.43 -6.34 -3.60
CA TRP A 31 14.78 -5.63 -2.50
C TRP A 31 15.49 -5.82 -1.16
N PHE A 32 16.18 -6.94 -0.96
CA PHE A 32 17.10 -7.10 0.14
C PHE A 32 18.21 -6.03 0.08
N GLU A 33 18.89 -5.89 -1.06
CA GLU A 33 19.96 -4.89 -1.24
C GLU A 33 19.43 -3.48 -1.02
N VAL A 34 18.29 -3.13 -1.62
CA VAL A 34 17.66 -1.81 -1.52
C VAL A 34 17.35 -1.40 -0.08
N LEU A 35 16.86 -2.33 0.76
CA LEU A 35 16.45 -2.07 2.15
C LEU A 35 17.58 -2.22 3.17
N SER A 36 18.65 -2.94 2.84
CA SER A 36 19.77 -3.19 3.77
C SER A 36 20.88 -2.16 3.62
N GLU A 37 21.33 -1.88 2.40
CA GLU A 37 22.50 -1.04 2.11
C GLU A 37 22.29 -0.07 0.94
N GLY A 38 21.18 -0.21 0.21
CA GLY A 38 20.88 0.57 -0.98
C GLY A 38 20.16 1.90 -0.71
N SER A 39 19.46 2.38 -1.73
CA SER A 39 18.86 3.73 -1.75
C SER A 39 17.79 3.97 -0.69
N LEU A 40 17.22 2.92 -0.11
CA LEU A 40 16.18 3.02 0.92
C LEU A 40 16.67 2.57 2.30
N ALA A 41 17.97 2.30 2.49
CA ALA A 41 18.48 1.76 3.75
C ALA A 41 18.24 2.69 4.95
N GLU A 42 18.42 4.01 4.78
CA GLU A 42 18.17 4.99 5.85
C GLU A 42 16.68 5.07 6.19
N ALA A 43 15.81 5.20 5.18
CA ALA A 43 14.37 5.17 5.39
C ALA A 43 13.89 3.84 6.02
N ALA A 44 14.47 2.72 5.60
CA ALA A 44 14.17 1.41 6.17
C ALA A 44 14.62 1.31 7.64
N GLU A 45 15.76 1.89 8.00
CA GLU A 45 16.20 1.99 9.41
C GLU A 45 15.19 2.79 10.24
N ASP A 46 14.82 3.99 9.79
CA ASP A 46 13.89 4.87 10.50
C ASP A 46 12.50 4.22 10.68
N LEU A 47 12.07 3.46 9.67
CA LEU A 47 10.83 2.69 9.69
C LEU A 47 10.96 1.36 10.43
N GLY A 48 12.16 0.95 10.87
CA GLY A 48 12.41 -0.37 11.49
C GLY A 48 12.20 -1.56 10.54
N LEU A 49 12.30 -1.32 9.24
CA LEU A 49 12.18 -2.29 8.14
C LEU A 49 13.53 -2.70 7.55
N ARG A 50 14.64 -2.21 8.10
CA ARG A 50 15.98 -2.59 7.65
C ARG A 50 16.20 -4.09 7.83
N LEU A 51 16.81 -4.69 6.82
CA LEU A 51 17.17 -6.10 6.82
C LEU A 51 18.62 -6.29 7.26
N GLU A 52 18.84 -7.24 8.16
CA GLU A 52 20.15 -7.57 8.72
C GLU A 52 20.40 -9.07 8.65
N GLY A 53 21.64 -9.45 8.35
CA GLY A 53 22.09 -10.85 8.33
C GLY A 53 22.44 -11.37 6.92
N PRO A 54 22.74 -12.68 6.80
CA PRO A 54 23.08 -13.28 5.51
C PRO A 54 21.89 -13.23 4.54
N PRO A 55 22.04 -12.65 3.32
CA PRO A 55 20.92 -12.39 2.42
C PRO A 55 20.06 -13.62 2.12
N ALA A 56 20.69 -14.75 1.80
CA ALA A 56 19.97 -15.99 1.46
C ALA A 56 19.09 -16.50 2.61
N GLU A 57 19.58 -16.44 3.84
CA GLU A 57 18.84 -16.89 5.02
C GLU A 57 17.66 -15.96 5.33
N VAL A 58 17.88 -14.64 5.25
CA VAL A 58 16.84 -13.64 5.52
C VAL A 58 15.75 -13.71 4.46
N ILE A 59 16.11 -13.78 3.17
CA ILE A 59 15.16 -13.85 2.06
C ILE A 59 14.30 -15.11 2.17
N GLU A 60 14.92 -16.28 2.42
CA GLU A 60 14.18 -17.54 2.58
C GLU A 60 13.19 -17.46 3.76
N GLN A 61 13.64 -16.93 4.90
CA GLN A 61 12.80 -16.77 6.08
C GLN A 61 11.62 -15.82 5.81
N LEU A 62 11.87 -14.67 5.17
CA LEU A 62 10.83 -13.70 4.84
C LEU A 62 9.84 -14.21 3.79
N ALA A 63 10.28 -15.06 2.85
CA ALA A 63 9.38 -15.72 1.89
C ALA A 63 8.42 -16.69 2.60
N ILE A 64 8.91 -17.46 3.57
CA ILE A 64 8.07 -18.34 4.41
C ILE A 64 7.04 -17.52 5.18
N GLU A 65 7.47 -16.43 5.82
CA GLU A 65 6.59 -15.55 6.59
C GLU A 65 5.57 -14.84 5.70
N TYR A 66 5.96 -14.40 4.50
CA TYR A 66 5.06 -13.84 3.50
C TYR A 66 3.97 -14.83 3.12
N CYS A 67 4.37 -16.06 2.78
CA CYS A 67 3.46 -17.13 2.45
C CYS A 67 2.48 -17.39 3.59
N GLN A 68 2.93 -17.45 4.83
CA GLN A 68 2.06 -17.67 6.00
C GLN A 68 1.04 -16.53 6.19
N LEU A 69 1.45 -15.29 5.95
CA LEU A 69 0.62 -14.11 6.19
C LEU A 69 -0.37 -13.84 5.04
N MET A 70 0.08 -13.86 3.78
CA MET A 70 -0.69 -13.39 2.63
C MET A 70 -1.41 -14.50 1.86
N ILE A 71 -0.86 -15.71 1.86
CA ILE A 71 -1.33 -16.85 1.04
C ILE A 71 -1.89 -17.97 1.92
N GLY A 72 -1.33 -18.10 3.12
CA GLY A 72 -1.70 -18.99 4.21
C GLY A 72 -1.24 -20.44 4.09
N PRO A 73 -1.40 -21.18 5.20
CA PRO A 73 -2.29 -22.32 5.29
C PRO A 73 -3.76 -21.88 5.52
N GLN A 74 -4.68 -22.84 5.69
CA GLN A 74 -6.11 -22.57 5.90
C GLN A 74 -6.35 -21.66 7.13
N GLY A 75 -7.13 -20.60 6.97
CA GLY A 75 -7.46 -19.64 8.04
C GLY A 75 -6.68 -18.32 7.99
N HIS A 76 -5.75 -18.16 7.04
CA HIS A 76 -5.18 -16.84 6.73
C HIS A 76 -6.28 -15.87 6.27
N VAL A 77 -5.95 -14.58 6.36
CA VAL A 77 -6.87 -13.52 5.99
C VAL A 77 -6.42 -12.94 4.66
N PRO A 78 -7.20 -13.10 3.58
CA PRO A 78 -6.76 -12.63 2.28
C PRO A 78 -6.63 -11.10 2.25
N PRO A 79 -5.57 -10.57 1.62
CA PRO A 79 -5.35 -9.14 1.44
C PRO A 79 -6.22 -8.54 0.31
N HIS A 80 -7.45 -9.02 0.11
CA HIS A 80 -8.34 -8.62 -0.99
C HIS A 80 -9.64 -8.02 -0.45
N GLN A 81 -9.98 -6.81 -0.90
CA GLN A 81 -11.13 -6.07 -0.41
C GLN A 81 -12.42 -6.88 -0.50
N SER A 82 -12.65 -7.60 -1.60
CA SER A 82 -13.90 -8.31 -1.81
C SER A 82 -14.13 -9.42 -0.79
N VAL A 83 -13.06 -10.02 -0.25
CA VAL A 83 -13.18 -11.01 0.84
C VAL A 83 -13.70 -10.35 2.12
N TRP A 84 -13.32 -9.10 2.37
CA TRP A 84 -13.72 -8.35 3.56
C TRP A 84 -15.11 -7.74 3.45
N SER A 85 -15.44 -7.17 2.28
CA SER A 85 -16.73 -6.52 2.07
C SER A 85 -17.84 -7.49 1.66
N GLU A 86 -17.50 -8.60 0.99
CA GLU A 86 -18.49 -9.51 0.37
C GLU A 86 -18.28 -10.99 0.74
N GLY A 87 -17.20 -11.35 1.45
CA GLY A 87 -16.93 -12.73 1.88
C GLY A 87 -16.42 -13.65 0.76
N GLN A 88 -16.10 -13.13 -0.42
CA GLN A 88 -15.62 -13.92 -1.57
C GLN A 88 -14.64 -13.12 -2.43
N PHE A 89 -13.76 -13.81 -3.17
CA PHE A 89 -12.88 -13.19 -4.15
C PHE A 89 -13.63 -12.69 -5.38
N GLN A 90 -13.04 -11.72 -6.10
CA GLN A 90 -13.55 -11.21 -7.38
C GLN A 90 -14.97 -10.63 -7.30
N GLY A 91 -15.27 -9.96 -6.19
CA GLY A 91 -16.54 -9.26 -5.95
C GLY A 91 -16.64 -7.90 -6.66
N ASN A 92 -17.64 -7.10 -6.27
CA ASN A 92 -17.84 -5.77 -6.86
C ASN A 92 -16.63 -4.83 -6.73
N PRO A 93 -15.78 -4.89 -5.67
CA PRO A 93 -14.56 -4.09 -5.60
C PRO A 93 -13.65 -4.24 -6.82
N VAL A 94 -13.53 -5.43 -7.41
CA VAL A 94 -12.72 -5.65 -8.62
C VAL A 94 -13.28 -4.89 -9.83
N VAL A 95 -14.61 -4.80 -9.94
CA VAL A 95 -15.29 -4.05 -11.01
C VAL A 95 -15.15 -2.56 -10.79
N SER A 96 -15.32 -2.09 -9.55
CA SER A 96 -15.14 -0.68 -9.17
C SER A 96 -13.70 -0.23 -9.42
N MET A 97 -12.72 -1.03 -9.00
CA MET A 97 -11.29 -0.77 -9.24
C MET A 97 -10.96 -0.58 -10.72
N GLN A 98 -11.63 -1.30 -11.64
CA GLN A 98 -11.39 -1.11 -13.07
C GLN A 98 -11.67 0.33 -13.52
N GLN A 99 -12.70 0.98 -12.95
CA GLN A 99 -13.05 2.36 -13.31
C GLN A 99 -11.93 3.33 -12.95
N TYR A 100 -11.29 3.13 -11.79
CA TYR A 100 -10.15 3.92 -11.35
C TYR A 100 -8.89 3.62 -12.18
N LEU A 101 -8.63 2.35 -12.48
CA LEU A 101 -7.49 1.92 -13.31
C LEU A 101 -7.57 2.50 -14.73
N ASP A 102 -8.78 2.57 -15.31
CA ASP A 102 -9.00 3.19 -16.62
C ASP A 102 -8.68 4.70 -16.59
N VAL A 103 -8.94 5.38 -15.48
CA VAL A 103 -8.63 6.82 -15.30
C VAL A 103 -7.13 7.05 -15.17
N VAL A 104 -6.41 6.20 -14.44
CA VAL A 104 -4.95 6.31 -14.28
C VAL A 104 -4.16 5.67 -15.43
N GLY A 105 -4.84 4.97 -16.36
CA GLY A 105 -4.23 4.39 -17.56
C GLY A 105 -3.47 3.08 -17.31
N GLU A 106 -3.77 2.36 -16.23
CA GLU A 106 -3.05 1.16 -15.81
C GLU A 106 -3.79 -0.15 -16.14
N GLN A 107 -3.02 -1.19 -16.44
CA GLN A 107 -3.56 -2.53 -16.68
C GLN A 107 -3.07 -3.52 -15.63
N ILE A 108 -3.98 -3.91 -14.73
CA ILE A 108 -3.72 -4.86 -13.66
C ILE A 108 -4.57 -6.11 -13.85
N ASP A 109 -3.97 -7.27 -13.60
CA ASP A 109 -4.65 -8.55 -13.61
C ASP A 109 -5.87 -8.53 -12.68
N SER A 110 -7.02 -9.01 -13.16
CA SER A 110 -8.28 -8.98 -12.41
C SER A 110 -8.22 -9.63 -11.03
N THR A 111 -7.33 -10.61 -10.83
CA THR A 111 -7.16 -11.30 -9.54
C THR A 111 -6.53 -10.42 -8.48
N MET A 112 -5.80 -9.37 -8.88
CA MET A 112 -5.04 -8.50 -8.00
C MET A 112 -5.64 -7.10 -7.85
N ARG A 113 -6.70 -6.76 -8.60
CA ARG A 113 -7.22 -5.38 -8.64
C ARG A 113 -7.67 -4.86 -7.28
N ASP A 114 -8.28 -5.72 -6.48
CA ASP A 114 -8.74 -5.38 -5.14
C ASP A 114 -7.77 -5.83 -4.04
N HIS A 115 -6.54 -6.22 -4.43
CA HIS A 115 -5.46 -6.50 -3.49
C HIS A 115 -4.99 -5.20 -2.84
N LEU A 116 -4.83 -5.18 -1.51
CA LEU A 116 -4.48 -3.97 -0.76
C LEU A 116 -3.22 -3.28 -1.30
N GLY A 117 -2.18 -4.07 -1.63
CA GLY A 117 -0.94 -3.54 -2.17
C GLY A 117 -1.12 -2.87 -3.53
N VAL A 118 -2.04 -3.37 -4.37
CA VAL A 118 -2.40 -2.72 -5.64
C VAL A 118 -3.14 -1.41 -5.39
N GLN A 119 -4.07 -1.40 -4.44
CA GLN A 119 -4.85 -0.20 -4.09
C GLN A 119 -3.95 0.91 -3.53
N LEU A 120 -2.98 0.58 -2.68
CA LEU A 120 -1.94 1.52 -2.25
C LEU A 120 -1.14 2.06 -3.44
N GLY A 121 -0.81 1.21 -4.42
CA GLY A 121 -0.10 1.63 -5.63
C GLY A 121 -0.89 2.62 -6.48
N VAL A 122 -2.19 2.37 -6.66
CA VAL A 122 -3.10 3.28 -7.38
C VAL A 122 -3.20 4.63 -6.65
N MET A 123 -3.30 4.63 -5.32
CA MET A 123 -3.27 5.88 -4.55
C MET A 123 -1.98 6.66 -4.78
N GLY A 124 -0.83 5.96 -4.77
CA GLY A 124 0.46 6.57 -5.11
C GLY A 124 0.50 7.21 -6.50
N MET A 125 -0.13 6.60 -7.50
CA MET A 125 -0.23 7.16 -8.86
C MET A 125 -1.10 8.42 -8.90
N VAL A 126 -2.24 8.44 -8.20
CA VAL A 126 -3.11 9.61 -8.14
C VAL A 126 -2.40 10.78 -7.47
N VAL A 127 -1.68 10.54 -6.37
CA VAL A 127 -0.90 11.56 -5.66
C VAL A 127 0.28 12.07 -6.51
N ASP A 128 0.94 11.19 -7.26
CA ASP A 128 2.03 11.58 -8.18
C ASP A 128 1.53 12.53 -9.29
N GLU A 129 0.37 12.21 -9.87
CA GLU A 129 -0.30 13.05 -10.87
C GLU A 129 -0.77 14.38 -10.27
N LEU A 130 -1.21 14.39 -9.00
CA LEU A 130 -1.54 15.60 -8.26
C LEU A 130 -0.31 16.53 -8.09
N SER A 131 0.85 15.96 -7.76
CA SER A 131 2.12 16.71 -7.63
C SER A 131 2.53 17.41 -8.93
N SER A 132 2.23 16.78 -10.06
CA SER A 132 2.51 17.29 -11.41
C SER A 132 1.50 18.34 -11.88
N SER A 133 0.33 18.43 -11.23
CA SER A 133 -0.80 19.25 -11.65
C SER A 133 -1.04 20.50 -10.78
N LEU A 134 -0.09 20.89 -9.94
CA LEU A 134 -0.25 21.99 -8.98
C LEU A 134 -0.59 23.37 -9.59
N GLU A 135 -0.21 23.60 -10.86
CA GLU A 135 -0.47 24.87 -11.57
C GLU A 135 -1.85 24.91 -12.27
N ASP A 136 -2.53 23.77 -12.40
CA ASP A 136 -3.87 23.66 -12.98
C ASP A 136 -4.89 23.37 -11.87
N ASP A 137 -5.54 24.43 -11.39
CA ASP A 137 -6.53 24.34 -10.31
C ASP A 137 -7.69 23.39 -10.61
N THR A 138 -8.12 23.30 -11.88
CA THR A 138 -9.25 22.43 -12.24
C THR A 138 -8.80 20.97 -12.11
N ARG A 139 -7.67 20.65 -12.75
CA ARG A 139 -7.09 19.31 -12.69
C ARG A 139 -6.74 18.89 -11.26
N ARG A 140 -6.17 19.80 -10.46
CA ARG A 140 -5.82 19.58 -9.05
C ARG A 140 -7.05 19.26 -8.20
N ASN A 141 -8.15 19.99 -8.38
CA ASN A 141 -9.40 19.74 -7.65
C ASN A 141 -9.99 18.38 -8.06
N ASP A 142 -10.05 18.08 -9.36
CA ASP A 142 -10.56 16.79 -9.86
C ASP A 142 -9.76 15.60 -9.29
N LEU A 143 -8.42 15.71 -9.27
CA LEU A 143 -7.54 14.67 -8.71
C LEU A 143 -7.69 14.54 -7.20
N THR A 144 -7.93 15.64 -6.49
CA THR A 144 -8.17 15.62 -5.04
C THR A 144 -9.50 14.92 -4.74
N GLU A 145 -10.57 15.23 -5.48
CA GLU A 145 -11.85 14.52 -5.35
C GLU A 145 -11.72 13.03 -5.69
N LEU A 146 -10.96 12.70 -6.74
CA LEU A 146 -10.66 11.32 -7.11
C LEU A 146 -9.93 10.58 -5.98
N ALA A 147 -8.88 11.19 -5.41
CA ALA A 147 -8.10 10.63 -4.31
C ALA A 147 -8.98 10.38 -3.08
N ARG A 148 -9.85 11.32 -2.72
CA ARG A 148 -10.80 11.18 -1.60
C ARG A 148 -11.78 10.04 -1.81
N SER A 149 -12.42 9.98 -2.99
CA SER A 149 -13.35 8.91 -3.33
C SER A 149 -12.65 7.56 -3.31
N PHE A 150 -11.49 7.47 -3.96
CA PHE A 150 -10.70 6.25 -4.01
C PHE A 150 -10.24 5.79 -2.62
N PHE A 151 -9.78 6.71 -1.77
CA PHE A 151 -9.34 6.36 -0.43
C PHE A 151 -10.50 5.78 0.39
N GLY A 152 -11.66 6.44 0.39
CA GLY A 152 -12.85 5.96 1.10
C GLY A 152 -13.36 4.62 0.56
N ASP A 153 -13.42 4.47 -0.76
CA ASP A 153 -14.00 3.30 -1.41
C ASP A 153 -13.06 2.08 -1.40
N HIS A 154 -11.75 2.29 -1.49
CA HIS A 154 -10.78 1.25 -1.82
C HIS A 154 -9.56 1.16 -0.90
N VAL A 155 -9.32 2.12 0.00
CA VAL A 155 -8.14 2.10 0.90
C VAL A 155 -8.55 1.99 2.37
N ALA A 156 -9.64 2.65 2.80
CA ALA A 156 -10.04 2.73 4.21
C ALA A 156 -10.30 1.36 4.86
N TRP A 157 -10.69 0.34 4.08
CA TRP A 157 -10.90 -1.03 4.58
C TRP A 157 -9.61 -1.70 5.07
N ILE A 158 -8.44 -1.25 4.60
CA ILE A 158 -7.15 -1.89 4.85
C ILE A 158 -6.80 -1.87 6.35
N ASP A 159 -7.22 -0.86 7.13
CA ASP A 159 -6.97 -0.87 8.59
C ASP A 159 -7.58 -2.10 9.28
N GLN A 160 -8.78 -2.52 8.87
CA GLN A 160 -9.41 -3.74 9.43
C GLN A 160 -8.57 -4.98 9.13
N PHE A 161 -8.00 -5.04 7.92
CA PHE A 161 -7.07 -6.10 7.55
C PHE A 161 -5.81 -6.08 8.40
N LEU A 162 -5.19 -4.92 8.55
CA LEU A 162 -3.94 -4.78 9.29
C LEU A 162 -4.11 -5.11 10.78
N VAL A 163 -5.24 -4.77 11.40
CA VAL A 163 -5.58 -5.21 12.76
C VAL A 163 -5.56 -6.72 12.86
N ARG A 164 -6.28 -7.41 11.98
CA ARG A 164 -6.41 -8.87 12.02
C ARG A 164 -5.12 -9.59 11.64
N ALA A 165 -4.37 -9.06 10.67
CA ALA A 165 -3.06 -9.56 10.30
C ALA A 165 -2.06 -9.45 11.46
N GLY A 166 -2.13 -8.34 12.21
CA GLY A 166 -1.29 -8.10 13.39
C GLY A 166 -1.57 -9.05 14.55
N GLU A 167 -2.81 -9.52 14.70
CA GLU A 167 -3.16 -10.53 15.70
C GLU A 167 -2.61 -11.94 15.36
N SER A 168 -2.29 -12.19 14.09
CA SER A 168 -1.91 -13.52 13.59
C SER A 168 -0.43 -13.70 13.27
N THR A 169 0.34 -12.62 13.18
CA THR A 169 1.75 -12.69 12.79
C THR A 169 2.70 -12.65 13.98
N GLU A 170 3.70 -13.52 13.95
CA GLU A 170 4.86 -13.47 14.86
C GLU A 170 6.11 -12.91 14.15
N SER A 171 6.00 -12.60 12.85
CA SER A 171 7.11 -12.04 12.07
C SER A 171 7.47 -10.65 12.59
N LYS A 172 8.76 -10.43 12.85
CA LYS A 172 9.27 -9.11 13.22
C LYS A 172 9.14 -8.11 12.08
N PHE A 173 9.54 -8.52 10.87
CA PHE A 173 9.51 -7.66 9.69
C PHE A 173 8.07 -7.32 9.29
N TYR A 174 7.21 -8.33 9.09
CA TYR A 174 5.83 -8.07 8.69
C TYR A 174 5.00 -7.45 9.81
N GLY A 175 5.28 -7.77 11.09
CA GLY A 175 4.69 -7.07 12.22
C GLY A 175 5.02 -5.57 12.21
N ARG A 176 6.26 -5.20 11.86
CA ARG A 176 6.62 -3.79 11.70
C ARG A 176 6.00 -3.16 10.45
N LEU A 177 5.97 -3.86 9.32
CA LEU A 177 5.30 -3.39 8.10
C LEU A 177 3.82 -3.10 8.35
N ILE A 178 3.14 -3.97 9.10
CA ILE A 178 1.76 -3.76 9.55
C ILE A 178 1.65 -2.47 10.37
N ALA A 179 2.49 -2.28 11.38
CA ALA A 179 2.47 -1.09 12.22
C ALA A 179 2.69 0.20 11.40
N VAL A 180 3.73 0.22 10.55
CA VAL A 180 4.04 1.35 9.66
C VAL A 180 2.87 1.67 8.72
N THR A 181 2.28 0.64 8.10
CA THR A 181 1.14 0.84 7.19
C THR A 181 -0.07 1.39 7.94
N ARG A 182 -0.32 0.96 9.18
CA ARG A 182 -1.43 1.47 10.01
C ARG A 182 -1.23 2.91 10.46
N GLU A 183 -0.03 3.23 10.95
CA GLU A 183 0.34 4.58 11.36
C GLU A 183 0.13 5.56 10.20
N PHE A 184 0.62 5.19 9.01
CA PHE A 184 0.45 5.95 7.79
C PHE A 184 -1.02 6.11 7.39
N LEU A 185 -1.78 5.02 7.28
CA LEU A 185 -3.18 5.11 6.85
C LEU A 185 -4.07 5.87 7.84
N ALA A 186 -3.71 5.93 9.13
CA ALA A 186 -4.41 6.74 10.12
C ALA A 186 -4.13 8.25 9.95
N GLU A 187 -2.97 8.63 9.45
CA GLU A 187 -2.67 10.00 9.02
C GLU A 187 -3.43 10.33 7.74
N GLU A 188 -3.34 9.47 6.73
CA GLU A 188 -4.01 9.66 5.44
C GLU A 188 -5.53 9.69 5.57
N CYS A 189 -6.11 8.91 6.48
CA CYS A 189 -7.56 8.94 6.73
C CYS A 189 -8.01 10.32 7.21
N ARG A 190 -7.22 10.98 8.06
CA ARG A 190 -7.52 12.34 8.54
C ARG A 190 -7.45 13.34 7.38
N GLU A 191 -6.41 13.24 6.56
CA GLU A 191 -6.20 14.12 5.40
C GLU A 191 -7.30 13.97 4.34
N TRP A 192 -7.60 12.73 3.93
CA TRP A 192 -8.50 12.47 2.82
C TRP A 192 -9.98 12.49 3.21
N LEU A 193 -10.34 12.12 4.45
CA LEU A 193 -11.75 11.95 4.85
C LEU A 193 -12.23 12.92 5.92
N GLU A 194 -11.38 13.40 6.84
CA GLU A 194 -11.81 14.19 8.00
C GLU A 194 -11.60 15.70 7.83
N GLU A 195 -10.58 16.15 7.10
CA GLU A 195 -10.29 17.58 6.86
C GLU A 195 -11.07 18.18 5.68
N SER A 196 -12.41 18.10 5.72
CA SER A 196 -13.32 18.84 4.82
C SER A 196 -13.87 20.12 5.42
#